data_AF-K9EHI5-F1
#
_entry.id   AF-K9EHI5-F1
#
_cell.length_a   1.000
_cell.length_b   1.000
_cell.length_c   1.000
_cell.angle_alpha   90.00
_cell.angle_beta   90.00
_cell.angle_gamma   90.00
#
_symmetry.space_group_name_H-M   'P 1'
#
loop_
_entity.id
_entity.type
_entity.pdbx_description
1 polymer ?
#
loop_
_entity_poly.entity_id
_entity_poly.type
_entity_poly.pdbx_seq_one_letter_code
_entity_poly.pdbx_strand_id
1 'polypeptide(L)' 'MISDLLLWNKIGRIIVLLSEHLNISSERALGIFYESDTCERLHDPETGLYLMGDLYIVNDVIRELQDKMG' A
#
# COMPACT_ATOMS: atom_id res chain seq x y z
N MET A 1 -18.20 0.35 -6.41
CA MET A 1 -16.92 -0.15 -6.95
C MET A 1 -16.12 1.07 -7.40
N ILE A 2 -14.89 1.25 -6.89
CA ILE A 2 -13.99 2.31 -7.37
C ILE A 2 -13.56 1.97 -8.80
N SER A 3 -13.34 2.96 -9.66
CA SER A 3 -12.82 2.67 -11.00
C SER A 3 -11.36 2.24 -10.91
N ASP A 4 -10.94 1.34 -11.79
CA ASP A 4 -9.56 0.85 -11.85
C ASP A 4 -8.57 2.02 -11.94
N LEU A 5 -8.88 3.04 -12.75
CA LEU A 5 -8.05 4.23 -12.89
C LEU A 5 -7.82 4.96 -11.55
N LEU A 6 -8.84 5.05 -10.71
CA LEU A 6 -8.72 5.68 -9.38
C LEU A 6 -7.91 4.80 -8.43
N LEU A 7 -8.07 3.48 -8.49
CA LEU A 7 -7.27 2.54 -7.71
C LEU A 7 -5.79 2.59 -8.11
N TRP A 8 -5.48 2.60 -9.41
CA TRP A 8 -4.12 2.75 -9.93
C TRP A 8 -3.45 4.04 -9.47
N ASN A 9 -4.18 5.18 -9.54
CA ASN A 9 -3.68 6.45 -9.03
C ASN A 9 -3.42 6.39 -7.51
N LYS A 10 -4.30 5.74 -6.75
CA LYS A 10 -4.12 5.53 -5.31
C LYS A 10 -2.86 4.72 -5.01
N ILE A 11 -2.68 3.59 -5.70
CA ILE A 11 -1.50 2.73 -5.58
C ILE A 11 -0.23 3.54 -5.87
N GLY A 12 -0.22 4.34 -6.94
CA GLY A 12 0.89 5.23 -7.26
C GLY A 12 1.27 6.17 -6.11
N ARG A 13 0.29 6.81 -5.47
CA ARG A 13 0.52 7.68 -4.30
C ARG A 13 1.03 6.89 -3.09
N ILE A 14 0.47 5.71 -2.83
CA ILE A 14 0.93 4.82 -1.75
C ILE A 14 2.40 4.45 -1.94
N ILE A 15 2.82 4.09 -3.15
CA ILE A 15 4.21 3.71 -3.45
C ILE A 15 5.18 4.89 -3.19
N VAL A 16 4.81 6.10 -3.61
CA VAL A 16 5.63 7.30 -3.38
C VAL A 16 5.73 7.60 -1.88
N LEU A 17 4.62 7.57 -1.14
CA LEU A 17 4.63 7.80 0.30
C LEU A 17 5.46 6.72 1.02
N LEU A 18 5.30 5.45 0.65
CA LEU A 18 6.04 4.35 1.25
C LEU A 18 7.55 4.47 0.99
N SER A 19 7.95 4.90 -0.21
CA SER A 19 9.36 5.08 -0.55
C SER A 19 10.01 6.22 0.25
N GLU A 20 9.28 7.32 0.44
CA GLU A 20 9.68 8.45 1.30
C GLU A 20 9.82 8.02 2.77
N HIS A 21 8.83 7.28 3.29
CA HIS A 21 8.83 6.84 4.69
C HIS A 21 9.95 5.83 5.01
N LEU A 22 10.28 4.94 4.08
CA LEU A 22 11.33 3.93 4.25
C LEU A 22 12.71 4.41 3.76
N ASN A 23 12.78 5.59 3.14
CA ASN A 23 13.99 6.12 2.49
C ASN A 23 14.62 5.13 1.48
N ILE A 24 13.78 4.61 0.57
CA ILE A 24 14.15 3.64 -0.47
C ILE A 24 13.70 4.14 -1.86
N SER A 25 14.11 3.46 -2.93
CA SER A 25 13.59 3.76 -4.27
C SER A 25 12.11 3.39 -4.40
N SER A 26 11.38 4.10 -5.26
CA SER A 26 9.98 3.76 -5.57
C SER A 26 9.84 2.36 -6.17
N GLU A 27 10.85 1.86 -6.89
CA GLU A 27 10.89 0.47 -7.39
C GLU A 27 10.94 -0.54 -6.24
N ARG A 28 11.76 -0.27 -5.20
CA ARG A 28 11.81 -1.15 -4.03
C ARG A 28 10.51 -1.09 -3.22
N ALA A 29 9.94 0.11 -3.06
CA ALA A 29 8.65 0.29 -2.41
C ALA A 29 7.50 -0.39 -3.17
N LEU A 30 7.55 -0.40 -4.51
CA LEU A 30 6.62 -1.12 -5.37
C LEU A 30 6.62 -2.63 -5.06
N GLY A 31 7.81 -3.24 -5.03
CA GLY A 31 7.96 -4.66 -4.71
C GLY A 31 7.42 -4.99 -3.32
N ILE A 32 7.82 -4.20 -2.32
CA ILE A 32 7.33 -4.32 -0.95
C ILE A 32 5.80 -4.23 -0.88
N PHE A 33 5.21 -3.25 -1.56
CA PHE A 33 3.76 -3.07 -1.56
C PHE A 33 3.06 -4.28 -2.18
N TYR A 34 3.49 -4.77 -3.34
CA TYR A 34 2.86 -5.93 -3.98
C TYR A 34 3.06 -7.24 -3.22
N GLU A 35 4.07 -7.36 -2.37
CA GLU A 35 4.31 -8.51 -1.48
C GLU A 35 3.57 -8.41 -0.13
N SER A 36 2.79 -7.35 0.08
CA SER A 36 2.05 -7.10 1.34
C SER A 36 0.63 -7.69 1.30
N ASP A 37 0.17 -8.18 2.44
CA ASP A 37 -1.21 -8.65 2.61
C ASP A 37 -2.17 -7.44 2.53
N THR A 38 -1.67 -6.25 2.88
CA THR A 38 -2.35 -4.96 2.68
C THR A 38 -2.71 -4.73 1.21
N CYS A 39 -1.84 -5.08 0.26
CA CYS A 39 -2.15 -4.94 -1.16
C CYS A 39 -3.25 -5.90 -1.60
N GLU A 40 -3.22 -7.16 -1.15
CA GLU A 40 -4.30 -8.12 -1.41
C GLU A 40 -5.63 -7.59 -0.86
N ARG A 41 -5.64 -7.13 0.40
CA ARG A 41 -6.82 -6.52 1.03
C ARG A 41 -7.30 -5.28 0.29
N LEU A 42 -6.39 -4.45 -0.24
CA LEU A 42 -6.77 -3.23 -0.98
C LEU A 42 -7.56 -3.55 -2.25
N HIS A 43 -7.28 -4.68 -2.88
CA HIS A 43 -7.99 -5.15 -4.08
C HIS A 43 -9.29 -5.89 -3.74
N ASP A 44 -9.48 -6.33 -2.50
CA ASP A 44 -10.72 -6.97 -2.04
C ASP A 44 -11.75 -5.91 -1.60
N PRO A 45 -12.88 -5.75 -2.33
CA PRO A 45 -13.90 -4.76 -2.00
C PRO A 45 -14.56 -5.00 -0.62
N GLU A 46 -14.60 -6.25 -0.14
CA GLU A 46 -15.25 -6.60 1.12
C GLU A 46 -14.51 -6.04 2.34
N THR A 47 -13.22 -5.75 2.20
CA THR A 47 -12.42 -5.14 3.27
C THR A 47 -12.72 -3.66 3.47
N GLY A 48 -13.27 -2.99 2.44
CA GLY A 48 -13.46 -1.54 2.42
C GLY A 48 -12.16 -0.72 2.41
N LEU A 49 -11.00 -1.36 2.31
CA LEU A 49 -9.71 -0.71 2.51
C LEU A 49 -9.41 0.38 1.47
N TYR A 50 -9.97 0.25 0.26
CA TYR A 50 -9.89 1.25 -0.80
C TYR A 50 -10.51 2.62 -0.43
N LEU A 51 -11.38 2.67 0.60
CA LEU A 51 -11.98 3.89 1.13
C LEU A 51 -11.03 4.65 2.09
N MET A 52 -9.99 3.99 2.58
CA MET A 52 -9.08 4.55 3.57
C MET A 52 -8.04 5.48 2.92
N GLY A 53 -7.60 6.49 3.69
CA GLY A 53 -6.58 7.44 3.25
C GLY A 53 -5.24 6.76 2.92
N ASP A 54 -4.44 7.36 2.03
CA ASP A 54 -3.20 6.74 1.54
C ASP A 54 -2.21 6.45 2.67
N LEU A 55 -2.05 7.37 3.63
CA LEU A 55 -1.19 7.16 4.80
C LEU A 55 -1.65 6.01 5.71
N TYR A 56 -2.96 5.76 5.79
CA TYR A 56 -3.47 4.61 6.54
C TYR A 56 -2.95 3.31 5.93
N ILE A 57 -3.02 3.20 4.60
CA ILE A 57 -2.51 2.04 3.86
C ILE A 57 -0.99 1.89 4.03
N VAL A 58 -0.25 2.99 3.92
CA VAL A 58 1.21 2.99 4.10
C VAL A 58 1.60 2.49 5.50
N ASN A 59 0.92 2.95 6.54
CA ASN A 59 1.18 2.50 7.91
C ASN A 59 0.88 1.01 8.10
N ASP A 60 -0.15 0.49 7.45
CA ASP A 60 -0.51 -0.93 7.48
C ASP A 60 0.61 -1.79 6.83
N VAL A 61 1.14 -1.37 5.68
CA VAL A 61 2.31 -2.03 5.04
C VAL A 61 3.55 -1.98 5.92
N ILE A 62 3.84 -0.82 6.54
CA ILE A 62 5.01 -0.67 7.44
C ILE A 62 4.86 -1.60 8.65
N ARG A 63 3.66 -1.70 9.22
CA ARG A 63 3.39 -2.62 10.33
C ARG A 63 3.60 -4.08 9.91
N GLU A 64 3.07 -4.50 8.76
CA GLU A 64 3.29 -5.85 8.25
C GLU A 64 4.78 -6.17 8.05
N LEU A 65 5.57 -5.21 7.57
CA LEU A 65 7.02 -5.38 7.43
C LEU A 65 7.71 -5.55 8.79
N GLN A 66 7.33 -4.74 9.78
CA GLN A 66 7.87 -4.83 11.14
C GLN A 66 7.53 -6.17 11.79
N ASP A 67 6.29 -6.64 11.63
CA ASP A 67 5.82 -7.92 12.16
C ASP A 67 6.54 -9.11 11.50
N LYS A 68 6.91 -9.01 10.21
CA LYS A 68 7.70 -10.04 9.50
C LYS A 68 9.19 -10.05 9.90
N MET A 69 9.70 -8.99 10.52
CA MET A 69 11.10 -8.88 10.95
C MET A 69 11.33 -9.20 12.43
N GLY A 70 10.27 -9.32 13.24
CA GLY A 70 10.29 -9.73 14.64
C GLY A 70 10.15 -11.24 14.83
#